data_AF-A0A7J7K4G7-F1
#
_entry.id   AF-A0A7J7K4G7-F1
#
_cell.length_a   1.000
_cell.length_b   1.000
_cell.length_c   1.000
_cell.angle_alpha   90.00
_cell.angle_beta   90.00
_cell.angle_gamma   90.00
#
_symmetry.space_group_name_H-M   'P 1'
#
loop_
_entity.id
_entity.type
_entity.pdbx_description
1 polymer ?
#
loop_
_entity_poly.entity_id
_entity_poly.type
_entity_poly.pdbx_seq_one_letter_code
_entity_poly.pdbx_strand_id
1 'polypeptide(L)'
;MADPKYQSLPYVAVDQPDVYESADLPESEQALENTTDVDEVVERFAVDPKDAFNRFNKAAIDSSSSNFSEEAIPGRAGYSVRYEIISSDEKAEESLTQKIQRLKQELKEIEELSKLELSREVNPTTIISEVESLKKQIDAFSNSSSAYVGSLDSNDVAYGQLLSQLKISSSGKGDTKGKTQTVKSLKGESESDPNQAMFELHYSPDVAMVAKEANIDARITKLEQMLGQGEAGSSEPVLDMLSNISSKVHLLEEDNLDKLSARLQILLQTLDKVRQHYCVLSELDVKVNSS
;
A
#
# COMPACT_ATOMS: atom_id res chain seq x y z
N MET A 1 42.79 8.80 35.75
CA MET A 1 44.25 8.98 35.62
C MET A 1 44.48 9.81 34.38
N ALA A 2 45.19 10.94 34.46
CA ALA A 2 45.39 11.83 33.33
C ALA A 2 46.26 11.15 32.25
N ASP A 3 45.88 11.31 30.98
CA ASP A 3 46.62 10.75 29.84
C ASP A 3 48.04 11.39 29.77
N PRO A 4 49.12 10.60 29.73
CA PRO A 4 50.50 11.09 29.70
C PRO A 4 50.78 12.09 28.58
N LYS A 5 50.00 12.05 27.50
CA LYS A 5 50.14 12.97 26.35
C LYS A 5 49.79 14.42 26.67
N TYR A 6 48.87 14.65 27.63
CA TYR A 6 48.35 15.98 27.95
C TYR A 6 48.84 16.50 29.31
N GLN A 7 49.61 15.70 30.04
CA GLN A 7 50.10 16.01 31.38
C GLN A 7 51.06 17.21 31.44
N SER A 8 51.79 17.49 30.36
CA SER A 8 52.74 18.62 30.28
C SER A 8 52.11 19.93 29.80
N LEU A 9 50.83 19.91 29.42
CA LEU A 9 50.14 21.08 28.88
C LEU A 9 49.50 21.89 30.02
N PRO A 10 49.76 23.21 30.10
CA PRO A 10 49.04 24.07 31.02
C PRO A 10 47.56 24.21 30.59
N TYR A 11 46.66 24.34 31.55
CA TYR A 11 45.21 24.58 31.37
C TYR A 11 44.38 23.41 30.80
N VAL A 12 44.86 22.16 30.91
CA VAL A 12 44.01 20.99 30.63
C VAL A 12 43.11 20.72 31.84
N ALA A 13 41.80 20.66 31.62
CA ALA A 13 40.83 20.31 32.65
C ALA A 13 40.94 18.80 32.98
N VAL A 14 41.52 18.46 34.12
CA VAL A 14 41.69 17.07 34.57
C VAL A 14 40.51 16.57 35.40
N ASP A 15 39.78 17.49 36.03
CA ASP A 15 38.71 17.20 36.98
C ASP A 15 37.32 17.62 36.45
N GLN A 16 37.14 17.57 35.13
CA GLN A 16 35.85 17.83 34.49
C GLN A 16 35.41 16.57 33.75
N PRO A 17 34.10 16.25 33.74
CA PRO A 17 33.60 15.17 32.91
C PRO A 17 33.82 15.53 31.43
N ASP A 18 34.30 14.57 30.65
CA ASP A 18 34.50 14.74 29.21
C ASP A 18 33.15 14.92 28.47
N VAL A 19 32.06 14.41 29.03
CA VAL A 19 30.71 14.44 28.45
C VAL A 19 29.71 15.03 29.45
N TYR A 20 28.92 16.00 28.98
CA TYR A 20 27.77 16.53 29.71
C TYR A 20 26.51 16.08 28.99
N GLU A 21 25.83 15.09 29.56
CA GLU A 21 24.56 14.55 29.05
C GLU A 21 23.44 14.72 30.10
N SER A 22 22.21 14.84 29.62
CA SER A 22 21.04 14.71 30.48
C SER A 22 20.93 13.28 31.00
N ALA A 23 20.35 13.08 32.19
CA ALA A 23 20.04 11.74 32.66
C ALA A 23 19.12 11.04 31.65
N ASP A 24 19.60 9.92 31.10
CA ASP A 24 18.87 9.18 30.08
C ASP A 24 17.63 8.55 30.74
N LEU A 25 16.45 9.03 30.34
CA LEU A 25 15.19 8.47 30.80
C LEU A 25 14.92 7.17 30.01
N PRO A 26 14.46 6.10 30.67
CA PRO A 26 14.16 4.85 29.97
C PRO A 26 13.13 5.10 28.85
N GLU A 27 13.30 4.44 27.69
CA GLU A 27 12.42 4.61 26.51
C GLU A 27 10.92 4.42 26.85
N SER A 28 10.62 3.60 27.87
CA SER A 28 9.26 3.39 28.38
C SER A 28 8.60 4.64 28.94
N GLU A 29 9.37 5.60 29.46
CA GLU A 29 8.88 6.88 29.99
C GLU A 29 8.81 7.98 28.91
N GLN A 30 9.32 7.71 27.70
CA GLN A 30 9.29 8.62 26.56
C GLN A 30 8.05 8.41 25.68
N ALA A 31 7.31 7.32 25.89
CA ALA A 31 6.04 7.07 25.22
C ALA A 31 4.99 8.06 25.71
N LEU A 32 4.86 9.18 25.01
CA LEU A 32 3.70 10.04 25.15
C LEU A 32 2.49 9.23 24.64
N GLU A 33 1.72 8.67 25.57
CA GLU A 33 0.45 8.05 25.24
C GLU A 33 -0.43 9.15 24.65
N ASN A 34 -0.52 9.20 23.32
CA ASN A 34 -1.39 10.12 22.58
C ASN A 34 -2.84 9.72 22.85
N THR A 35 -3.29 9.88 24.09
CA THR A 35 -4.67 9.85 24.45
C THR A 35 -5.25 11.14 23.88
N THR A 36 -5.72 11.05 22.64
CA THR A 36 -6.60 12.10 22.10
C THR A 36 -7.78 12.18 23.04
N ASP A 37 -7.77 13.24 23.86
CA ASP A 37 -8.70 13.51 24.93
C ASP A 37 -10.12 13.10 24.52
N VAL A 38 -10.79 12.43 25.45
CA VAL A 38 -12.15 11.94 25.28
C VAL A 38 -13.08 13.16 25.28
N ASP A 39 -13.17 13.86 24.14
CA ASP A 39 -14.08 14.97 23.97
C ASP A 39 -15.53 14.47 24.09
N GLU A 40 -16.23 14.88 25.15
CA GLU A 40 -17.66 14.54 25.39
C GLU A 40 -18.61 15.03 24.29
N VAL A 41 -18.13 15.89 23.38
CA VAL A 41 -18.90 16.49 22.28
C VAL A 41 -18.86 15.64 21.00
N VAL A 42 -17.92 14.69 20.88
CA VAL A 42 -17.72 13.90 19.66
C VAL A 42 -18.17 12.45 19.87
N GLU A 43 -19.20 12.03 19.14
CA GLU A 43 -19.61 10.63 19.10
C GLU A 43 -18.61 9.81 18.25
N ARG A 44 -17.92 8.87 18.90
CA ARG A 44 -16.97 7.96 18.23
C ARG A 44 -17.65 6.62 17.97
N PHE A 45 -17.81 6.26 16.70
CA PHE A 45 -18.30 4.93 16.31
C PHE A 45 -17.11 4.00 16.00
N ALA A 46 -17.08 2.83 16.63
CA ALA A 46 -16.15 1.78 16.25
C ALA A 46 -16.62 1.16 14.93
N VAL A 47 -15.90 1.44 13.85
CA VAL A 47 -16.16 0.85 12.54
C VAL A 47 -15.47 -0.50 12.47
N ASP A 48 -16.25 -1.59 12.40
CA ASP A 48 -15.74 -2.91 12.04
C ASP A 48 -15.71 -3.04 10.51
N PRO A 49 -14.52 -3.13 9.88
CA PRO A 49 -14.41 -3.30 8.43
C PRO A 49 -15.11 -4.56 7.92
N LYS A 50 -15.21 -5.62 8.74
CA LYS A 50 -15.85 -6.88 8.36
C LYS A 50 -17.36 -6.73 8.28
N ASP A 51 -17.97 -6.08 9.27
CA ASP A 51 -19.41 -5.78 9.24
C ASP A 51 -19.75 -4.79 8.12
N ALA A 52 -18.93 -3.74 7.94
CA ALA A 52 -19.09 -2.79 6.84
C ALA A 52 -19.04 -3.50 5.48
N PHE A 53 -18.05 -4.38 5.26
CA PHE A 53 -17.95 -5.17 4.03
C PHE A 53 -19.21 -6.01 3.80
N ASN A 54 -19.68 -6.74 4.82
CA ASN A 54 -20.89 -7.57 4.68
C ASN A 54 -22.15 -6.77 4.34
N ARG A 55 -22.24 -5.53 4.82
CA ARG A 55 -23.36 -4.62 4.52
C ARG A 55 -23.35 -4.16 3.06
N PHE A 56 -22.18 -3.87 2.48
CA PHE A 56 -22.06 -3.32 1.13
C PHE A 56 -21.74 -4.36 0.04
N ASN A 57 -21.33 -5.59 0.40
CA ASN A 57 -20.94 -6.62 -0.57
C ASN A 57 -22.04 -6.98 -1.59
N LYS A 58 -23.32 -6.77 -1.24
CA LYS A 58 -24.46 -7.03 -2.14
C LYS A 58 -24.93 -5.79 -2.91
N ALA A 59 -24.37 -4.62 -2.63
CA ALA A 59 -24.72 -3.38 -3.30
C ALA A 59 -23.75 -3.14 -4.46
N ALA A 60 -24.25 -3.26 -5.69
CA ALA A 60 -23.51 -2.85 -6.89
C ALA A 60 -23.99 -1.47 -7.34
N ILE A 61 -23.07 -0.66 -7.86
CA ILE A 61 -23.37 0.68 -8.39
C ILE A 61 -23.15 0.65 -9.90
N ASP A 62 -24.16 1.07 -10.66
CA ASP A 62 -24.06 1.21 -12.12
C ASP A 62 -23.48 2.59 -12.48
N SER A 63 -22.36 2.59 -13.21
CA SER A 63 -21.69 3.79 -13.73
C SER A 63 -22.04 4.11 -15.18
N SER A 64 -22.85 3.29 -15.85
CA SER A 64 -23.14 3.40 -17.29
C SER A 64 -23.76 4.74 -17.69
N SER A 65 -24.57 5.33 -16.81
CA SER A 65 -25.23 6.63 -17.06
C SER A 65 -24.73 7.77 -16.16
N SER A 66 -23.61 7.59 -15.46
CA SER A 66 -23.06 8.67 -14.62
C SER A 66 -22.25 9.63 -15.47
N ASN A 67 -22.70 10.89 -15.58
CA ASN A 67 -21.93 11.98 -16.16
C ASN A 67 -21.65 13.02 -15.07
N PHE A 68 -20.37 13.36 -14.86
CA PHE A 68 -19.92 14.42 -13.95
C PHE A 68 -19.40 15.67 -14.70
N SER A 69 -19.50 15.66 -16.04
CA SER A 69 -19.20 16.82 -16.88
C SER A 69 -20.17 17.98 -16.59
N GLU A 70 -19.67 19.20 -16.73
CA GLU A 70 -20.33 20.49 -16.43
C GLU A 70 -21.66 20.72 -17.16
N GLU A 71 -21.97 19.91 -18.18
CA GLU A 71 -23.25 19.94 -18.87
C GLU A 71 -24.33 19.21 -18.04
N ALA A 72 -24.84 19.91 -17.03
CA ALA A 72 -25.89 19.45 -16.14
C ALA A 72 -27.23 19.29 -16.89
N ILE A 73 -27.39 18.16 -17.57
CA ILE A 73 -28.70 17.74 -18.09
C ILE A 73 -29.57 17.36 -16.88
N PRO A 74 -30.74 17.99 -16.67
CA PRO A 74 -31.60 17.69 -15.52
C PRO A 74 -32.02 16.20 -15.55
N GLY A 75 -31.73 15.47 -14.48
CA GLY A 75 -32.01 14.05 -14.35
C GLY A 75 -30.86 13.09 -14.71
N ARG A 76 -29.66 13.59 -15.05
CA ARG A 76 -28.45 12.79 -15.33
C ARG A 76 -27.23 13.21 -14.46
N ALA A 77 -27.47 13.57 -13.20
CA ALA A 77 -26.40 13.86 -12.26
C ALA A 77 -26.19 12.68 -11.30
N GLY A 78 -25.00 12.06 -11.36
CA GLY A 78 -24.56 11.01 -10.43
C GLY A 78 -24.91 9.58 -10.83
N TYR A 79 -24.69 8.65 -9.90
CA TYR A 79 -24.98 7.23 -10.07
C TYR A 79 -26.50 7.00 -10.06
N SER A 80 -27.03 6.51 -11.18
CA SER A 80 -28.47 6.23 -11.33
C SER A 80 -28.78 4.85 -10.78
N VAL A 81 -29.58 4.77 -9.71
CA VAL A 81 -30.11 3.49 -9.21
C VAL A 81 -31.25 3.05 -10.13
N ARG A 82 -30.94 2.27 -11.17
CA ARG A 82 -31.98 1.64 -12.01
C ARG A 82 -32.33 0.27 -11.45
N TYR A 83 -33.60 0.08 -11.12
CA TYR A 83 -34.18 -1.26 -11.02
C TYR A 83 -34.31 -1.79 -12.45
N GLU A 84 -33.68 -2.93 -12.74
CA GLU A 84 -33.61 -3.51 -14.09
C GLU A 84 -35.01 -3.85 -14.63
N ILE A 85 -35.44 -3.11 -15.65
CA ILE A 85 -36.37 -3.59 -16.66
C ILE A 85 -35.65 -3.44 -18.00
N ILE A 86 -35.20 -4.57 -18.54
CA ILE A 86 -34.59 -4.67 -19.86
C ILE A 86 -35.68 -4.37 -20.89
N SER A 87 -35.73 -3.14 -21.40
CA SER A 87 -36.47 -2.82 -22.61
C SER A 87 -35.60 -3.14 -23.82
N SER A 88 -35.91 -4.27 -24.45
CA SER A 88 -35.35 -4.74 -25.71
C SER A 88 -35.81 -3.83 -26.85
N ASP A 89 -35.04 -2.78 -27.11
CA ASP A 89 -35.16 -1.98 -28.35
C ASP A 89 -33.76 -1.45 -28.74
N GLU A 90 -32.80 -2.37 -28.85
CA GLU A 90 -31.54 -2.11 -29.55
C GLU A 90 -31.81 -2.10 -31.06
N LYS A 91 -32.22 -0.96 -31.59
CA LYS A 91 -31.86 -0.64 -32.98
C LYS A 91 -30.34 -0.55 -33.01
N ALA A 92 -29.68 -1.58 -33.53
CA ALA A 92 -28.23 -1.63 -33.67
C ALA A 92 -27.69 -0.27 -34.14
N GLU A 93 -26.97 0.42 -33.24
CA GLU A 93 -26.36 1.69 -33.56
C GLU A 93 -25.34 1.47 -34.67
N GLU A 94 -25.48 2.20 -35.78
CA GLU A 94 -24.57 2.10 -36.90
C GLU A 94 -23.14 2.44 -36.46
N SER A 95 -22.17 1.59 -36.83
CA SER A 95 -20.75 1.84 -36.57
C SER A 95 -20.31 3.19 -37.18
N LEU A 96 -19.42 3.90 -36.49
CA LEU A 96 -18.98 5.26 -36.88
C LEU A 96 -18.48 5.33 -38.33
N THR A 97 -17.77 4.30 -38.79
CA THR A 97 -17.29 4.21 -40.18
C THR A 97 -18.44 4.07 -41.18
N GLN A 98 -19.43 3.24 -40.85
CA GLN A 98 -20.65 3.05 -41.64
C GLN A 98 -21.48 4.34 -41.70
N LYS A 99 -21.58 5.06 -40.59
CA LYS A 99 -22.27 6.35 -40.49
C LYS A 99 -21.59 7.43 -41.32
N ILE A 100 -20.26 7.53 -41.27
CA ILE A 100 -19.48 8.47 -42.11
C ILE A 100 -19.68 8.15 -43.59
N GLN A 101 -19.65 6.86 -43.96
CA GLN A 101 -19.85 6.45 -45.35
C GLN A 101 -21.26 6.79 -45.86
N ARG A 102 -22.31 6.57 -45.05
CA ARG A 102 -23.68 6.97 -45.39
C ARG A 102 -23.79 8.48 -45.59
N LEU A 103 -23.26 9.28 -44.66
CA LEU A 103 -23.29 10.75 -44.75
C LEU A 103 -22.54 11.27 -45.99
N LYS A 104 -21.40 10.66 -46.36
CA LYS A 104 -20.70 10.99 -47.60
C LYS A 104 -21.55 10.73 -48.85
N GLN A 105 -22.34 9.65 -48.83
CA GLN A 105 -23.23 9.30 -49.94
C GLN A 105 -24.45 10.24 -50.00
N GLU A 106 -25.09 10.52 -48.88
CA GLU A 106 -26.22 11.47 -48.78
C GLU A 106 -25.81 12.87 -49.26
N LEU A 107 -24.62 13.36 -48.88
CA LEU A 107 -24.12 14.65 -49.38
C LEU A 107 -23.88 14.65 -50.89
N LYS A 108 -23.38 13.54 -51.44
CA LYS A 108 -23.20 13.40 -52.89
C LYS A 108 -24.55 13.43 -53.61
N GLU A 109 -25.57 12.79 -53.06
CA GLU A 109 -26.93 12.80 -53.60
C GLU A 109 -27.54 14.21 -53.55
N ILE A 110 -27.34 14.96 -52.46
CA ILE A 110 -27.75 16.37 -52.36
C ILE A 110 -27.00 17.23 -53.40
N GLU A 111 -25.72 16.98 -53.63
CA GLU A 111 -24.93 17.65 -54.68
C GLU A 111 -25.47 17.34 -56.10
N GLU A 112 -25.96 16.13 -56.33
CA GLU A 112 -26.57 15.73 -57.61
C GLU A 112 -27.97 16.32 -57.80
N LEU A 113 -28.79 16.37 -56.73
CA LEU A 113 -30.11 17.01 -56.74
C LEU A 113 -30.01 18.54 -56.94
N SER A 114 -29.00 19.19 -56.37
CA SER A 114 -28.75 20.62 -56.61
C SER A 114 -28.30 20.94 -58.04
N LYS A 115 -27.72 19.96 -58.77
CA LYS A 115 -27.39 20.09 -60.21
C LYS A 115 -28.60 19.85 -61.12
N LEU A 116 -29.60 19.11 -60.64
CA LEU A 116 -30.86 18.84 -61.34
C LEU A 116 -31.89 19.88 -60.89
N GLU A 117 -31.76 21.12 -61.36
CA GLU A 117 -32.67 22.23 -61.06
C GLU A 117 -34.15 21.82 -61.21
N LEU A 118 -34.82 21.56 -60.08
CA LEU A 118 -36.28 21.49 -59.97
C LEU A 118 -36.74 22.53 -58.95
N SER A 119 -36.98 23.73 -59.48
CA SER A 119 -37.99 24.70 -59.05
C SER A 119 -38.00 25.22 -57.59
N ARG A 120 -37.77 26.54 -57.51
CA ARG A 120 -38.22 27.56 -56.53
C ARG A 120 -37.33 27.94 -55.33
N GLU A 121 -37.03 29.24 -55.33
CA GLU A 121 -36.85 30.19 -54.21
C GLU A 121 -35.65 30.05 -53.25
N VAL A 122 -34.67 29.19 -53.53
CA VAL A 122 -33.42 29.19 -52.74
C VAL A 122 -32.21 29.32 -53.67
N ASN A 123 -31.32 30.25 -53.36
CA ASN A 123 -30.10 30.50 -54.13
C ASN A 123 -29.24 29.22 -54.15
N PRO A 124 -29.08 28.55 -55.30
CA PRO A 124 -28.38 27.27 -55.38
C PRO A 124 -26.90 27.39 -54.99
N THR A 125 -26.34 28.58 -55.13
CA THR A 125 -24.94 28.90 -54.83
C THR A 125 -24.61 28.87 -53.34
N THR A 126 -25.54 29.25 -52.45
CA THR A 126 -25.30 29.21 -51.00
C THR A 126 -25.34 27.78 -50.47
N ILE A 127 -26.28 26.96 -50.96
CA ILE A 127 -26.39 25.54 -50.60
C ILE A 127 -25.12 24.78 -51.03
N ILE A 128 -24.63 25.02 -52.25
CA ILE A 128 -23.40 24.39 -52.73
C ILE A 128 -22.20 24.77 -51.83
N SER A 129 -22.11 26.03 -51.40
CA SER A 129 -21.02 26.47 -50.50
C SER A 129 -21.09 25.83 -49.11
N GLU A 130 -22.30 25.62 -48.58
CA GLU A 130 -22.51 24.93 -47.30
C GLU A 130 -22.20 23.43 -47.42
N VAL A 131 -22.62 22.78 -48.50
CA VAL A 131 -22.31 21.37 -48.82
C VAL A 131 -20.80 21.16 -48.98
N GLU A 132 -20.08 22.08 -49.63
CA GLU A 132 -18.62 22.03 -49.70
C GLU A 132 -17.95 22.19 -48.32
N SER A 133 -18.50 23.05 -47.45
CA SER A 133 -17.98 23.22 -46.09
C SER A 133 -18.19 21.97 -45.24
N LEU A 134 -19.36 21.33 -45.35
CA LEU A 134 -19.70 20.06 -44.71
C LEU A 134 -18.81 18.91 -45.22
N LYS A 135 -18.57 18.85 -46.54
CA LYS A 135 -17.66 17.89 -47.14
C LYS A 135 -16.23 18.03 -46.58
N LYS A 136 -15.72 19.25 -46.48
CA LYS A 136 -14.41 19.53 -45.87
C LYS A 136 -14.36 19.12 -44.39
N GLN A 137 -15.42 19.36 -43.63
CA GLN A 137 -15.49 18.94 -42.22
C GLN A 137 -15.52 17.42 -42.07
N ILE A 138 -16.28 16.72 -42.92
CA ILE A 138 -16.34 15.25 -42.90
C ILE A 138 -15.04 14.62 -43.37
N ASP A 139 -14.34 15.21 -44.34
CA ASP A 139 -13.03 14.71 -44.75
C ASP A 139 -11.96 14.96 -43.68
N ALA A 140 -12.00 16.09 -42.98
CA ALA A 140 -11.15 16.34 -41.82
C ALA A 140 -11.42 15.32 -40.69
N PHE A 141 -12.69 15.03 -40.41
CA PHE A 141 -13.09 14.05 -39.41
C PHE A 141 -12.72 12.61 -39.84
N SER A 142 -12.95 12.25 -41.09
CA SER A 142 -12.61 10.93 -41.67
C SER A 142 -11.10 10.67 -41.65
N ASN A 143 -10.26 11.68 -41.90
CA ASN A 143 -8.81 11.55 -41.80
C ASN A 143 -8.37 11.37 -40.34
N SER A 144 -9.03 12.04 -39.39
CA SER A 144 -8.78 11.81 -37.96
C SER A 144 -9.20 10.41 -37.49
N SER A 145 -10.27 9.83 -38.06
CA SER A 145 -10.77 8.50 -37.72
C SER A 145 -10.07 7.35 -38.46
N SER A 146 -9.60 7.56 -39.71
CA SER A 146 -8.90 6.52 -40.50
C SER A 146 -7.56 6.12 -39.88
N ALA A 147 -6.91 7.02 -39.16
CA ALA A 147 -5.71 6.72 -38.37
C ALA A 147 -5.97 5.66 -37.27
N TYR A 148 -7.23 5.49 -36.86
CA TYR A 148 -7.63 4.57 -35.81
C TYR A 148 -8.02 3.18 -36.34
N VAL A 149 -8.41 3.06 -37.62
CA VAL A 149 -8.99 1.82 -38.20
C VAL A 149 -7.97 0.96 -38.96
N GLY A 150 -6.89 1.54 -39.49
CA GLY A 150 -5.82 0.80 -40.19
C GLY A 150 -4.94 -0.08 -39.29
N SER A 151 -5.20 -0.10 -37.99
CA SER A 151 -4.36 -0.73 -36.96
C SER A 151 -4.49 -2.27 -36.85
N LEU A 152 -5.34 -2.91 -37.66
CA LEU A 152 -5.60 -4.36 -37.53
C LEU A 152 -4.70 -5.25 -38.41
N ASP A 153 -4.14 -4.74 -39.50
CA ASP A 153 -3.24 -5.48 -40.42
C ASP A 153 -1.75 -5.07 -40.27
N SER A 154 -1.43 -4.23 -39.28
CA SER A 154 -0.12 -3.60 -39.11
C SER A 154 0.98 -4.55 -38.59
N ASN A 155 0.67 -5.78 -38.19
CA ASN A 155 1.59 -6.64 -37.45
C ASN A 155 2.70 -7.28 -38.32
N ASP A 156 2.40 -7.69 -39.57
CA ASP A 156 3.36 -8.44 -40.41
C ASP A 156 4.40 -7.52 -41.09
N VAL A 157 3.96 -6.32 -41.48
CA VAL A 157 4.84 -5.25 -42.00
C VAL A 157 5.69 -4.65 -40.87
N ALA A 158 5.12 -4.47 -39.67
CA ALA A 158 5.86 -4.00 -38.50
C ALA A 158 6.97 -4.97 -38.07
N TYR A 159 6.72 -6.28 -38.15
CA TYR A 159 7.72 -7.30 -37.80
C TYR A 159 8.96 -7.28 -38.71
N GLY A 160 8.76 -7.18 -40.03
CA GLY A 160 9.86 -7.09 -40.99
C GLY A 160 10.69 -5.80 -40.85
N GLN A 161 10.03 -4.69 -40.53
CA GLN A 161 10.68 -3.41 -40.28
C GLN A 161 11.50 -3.41 -38.97
N LEU A 162 10.96 -3.97 -37.88
CA LEU A 162 11.63 -4.04 -36.57
C LEU A 162 12.92 -4.90 -36.63
N LEU A 163 12.88 -6.03 -37.36
CA LEU A 163 14.07 -6.87 -37.61
C LEU A 163 15.19 -6.15 -38.39
N SER A 164 14.81 -5.31 -39.35
CA SER A 164 15.77 -4.54 -40.14
C SER A 164 16.43 -3.44 -39.30
N GLN A 165 15.65 -2.76 -38.45
CA GLN A 165 16.13 -1.72 -37.54
C GLN A 165 17.06 -2.28 -36.45
N LEU A 166 16.78 -3.48 -35.93
CA LEU A 166 17.64 -4.18 -34.96
C LEU A 166 19.03 -4.54 -35.52
N LYS A 167 19.11 -5.01 -36.78
CA LYS A 167 20.40 -5.35 -37.43
C LYS A 167 21.27 -4.12 -37.64
N ILE A 168 20.66 -3.01 -38.05
CA ILE A 168 21.36 -1.74 -38.29
C ILE A 168 21.92 -1.19 -36.96
N SER A 169 21.13 -1.20 -35.89
CA SER A 169 21.55 -0.74 -34.55
C SER A 169 22.69 -1.60 -33.96
N SER A 170 22.72 -2.91 -34.21
CA SER A 170 23.80 -3.81 -33.75
C SER A 170 25.16 -3.65 -34.46
N SER A 171 25.20 -2.93 -35.59
CA SER A 171 26.42 -2.79 -36.42
C SER A 171 27.21 -1.49 -36.16
N GLY A 172 26.74 -0.63 -35.25
CA GLY A 172 27.37 0.64 -34.90
C GLY A 172 28.13 0.60 -33.56
N LYS A 173 29.48 0.56 -33.65
CA LYS A 173 30.52 0.72 -32.61
C LYS A 173 30.97 -0.54 -31.84
N GLY A 174 32.17 -1.01 -32.20
CA GLY A 174 33.19 -1.37 -31.20
C GLY A 174 33.86 -2.75 -31.35
N ASP A 175 34.94 -2.81 -32.14
CA ASP A 175 36.01 -3.79 -31.90
C ASP A 175 36.58 -3.61 -30.49
N THR A 176 36.52 -4.63 -29.64
CA THR A 176 37.71 -5.31 -29.04
C THR A 176 37.31 -6.34 -27.97
N LYS A 177 37.64 -7.60 -28.29
CA LYS A 177 38.01 -8.74 -27.42
C LYS A 177 37.44 -8.79 -25.99
N GLY A 178 36.61 -9.80 -25.71
CA GLY A 178 36.32 -10.18 -24.33
C GLY A 178 35.39 -11.37 -24.14
N LYS A 179 35.88 -12.57 -24.49
CA LYS A 179 35.70 -13.87 -23.79
C LYS A 179 34.40 -14.12 -22.98
N THR A 180 33.73 -15.23 -23.34
CA THR A 180 32.80 -16.05 -22.50
C THR A 180 31.52 -15.32 -22.03
N GLN A 181 30.34 -15.90 -21.93
CA GLN A 181 29.86 -17.27 -21.78
C GLN A 181 28.32 -17.21 -21.91
N THR A 182 27.72 -18.38 -22.15
CA THR A 182 26.38 -18.78 -21.66
C THR A 182 25.15 -17.92 -21.99
N VAL A 183 24.33 -18.51 -22.85
CA VAL A 183 22.86 -18.54 -22.80
C VAL A 183 22.25 -18.03 -21.48
N LYS A 184 21.43 -16.97 -21.54
CA LYS A 184 19.99 -16.96 -21.19
C LYS A 184 19.41 -15.53 -21.14
N SER A 185 18.39 -15.33 -21.98
CA SER A 185 17.27 -14.38 -21.91
C SER A 185 17.49 -12.85 -21.94
N LEU A 186 17.08 -12.27 -23.08
CA LEU A 186 16.22 -11.09 -23.26
C LEU A 186 16.67 -9.72 -22.69
N LYS A 187 17.08 -8.86 -23.64
CA LYS A 187 16.92 -7.40 -23.65
C LYS A 187 15.44 -7.04 -23.44
N GLY A 188 15.04 -5.81 -23.04
CA GLY A 188 15.68 -4.49 -23.12
C GLY A 188 14.63 -3.38 -22.93
N GLU A 189 14.91 -2.16 -22.46
CA GLU A 189 15.90 -1.12 -22.85
C GLU A 189 15.27 0.05 -23.62
N SER A 190 15.21 1.30 -23.12
CA SER A 190 15.14 2.58 -23.90
C SER A 190 13.81 3.37 -23.94
N GLU A 191 13.78 4.68 -23.72
CA GLU A 191 14.60 5.66 -24.43
C GLU A 191 15.58 6.42 -23.51
N SER A 192 16.85 6.02 -23.57
CA SER A 192 17.92 6.98 -23.80
C SER A 192 18.39 6.72 -25.23
N ASP A 193 18.38 7.75 -26.06
CA ASP A 193 18.65 7.76 -27.50
C ASP A 193 17.58 7.13 -28.42
N PRO A 194 17.15 7.85 -29.48
CA PRO A 194 16.12 7.41 -30.44
C PRO A 194 16.57 6.28 -31.39
N ASN A 195 17.66 5.56 -31.04
CA ASN A 195 18.24 4.49 -31.87
C ASN A 195 18.62 3.23 -31.07
N GLN A 196 18.21 3.16 -29.80
CA GLN A 196 18.40 1.99 -28.94
C GLN A 196 17.10 1.16 -28.93
N ALA A 197 17.24 -0.17 -29.00
CA ALA A 197 16.11 -1.06 -29.19
C ALA A 197 15.58 -1.64 -27.88
N MET A 198 14.35 -1.23 -27.55
CA MET A 198 13.49 -1.80 -26.50
C MET A 198 13.00 -3.20 -26.83
N PHE A 199 13.04 -4.09 -25.84
CA PHE A 199 12.51 -5.44 -25.90
C PHE A 199 11.81 -5.77 -24.58
N GLU A 200 10.50 -5.71 -24.55
CA GLU A 200 9.77 -6.07 -23.34
C GLU A 200 9.51 -7.58 -23.30
N LEU A 201 10.05 -8.24 -22.27
CA LEU A 201 9.81 -9.66 -22.02
C LEU A 201 8.72 -9.85 -20.98
N HIS A 202 7.66 -10.55 -21.35
CA HIS A 202 6.69 -11.06 -20.39
C HIS A 202 7.16 -12.40 -19.79
N TYR A 203 7.57 -12.36 -18.53
CA TYR A 203 7.87 -13.52 -17.70
C TYR A 203 6.66 -13.87 -16.84
N SER A 204 6.19 -15.12 -16.88
CA SER A 204 5.20 -15.63 -15.93
C SER A 204 5.96 -16.20 -14.72
N PRO A 205 5.80 -15.64 -13.52
CA PRO A 205 6.55 -16.07 -12.35
C PRO A 205 6.19 -17.51 -11.97
N ASP A 206 7.17 -18.22 -11.41
CA ASP A 206 7.00 -19.58 -10.91
C ASP A 206 5.99 -19.58 -9.76
N VAL A 207 4.72 -19.81 -10.11
CA VAL A 207 3.56 -19.78 -9.20
C VAL A 207 3.77 -20.71 -7.99
N ALA A 208 4.60 -21.74 -8.13
CA ALA A 208 4.95 -22.65 -7.05
C ALA A 208 5.86 -22.02 -5.97
N MET A 209 6.73 -21.07 -6.33
CA MET A 209 7.54 -20.34 -5.35
C MET A 209 6.66 -19.35 -4.58
N VAL A 210 5.79 -18.62 -5.28
CA VAL A 210 4.84 -17.67 -4.67
C VAL A 210 3.88 -18.37 -3.69
N ALA A 211 3.41 -19.58 -4.05
CA ALA A 211 2.54 -20.36 -3.16
C ALA A 211 3.26 -20.86 -1.89
N LYS A 212 4.56 -21.17 -1.98
CA LYS A 212 5.38 -21.56 -0.83
C LYS A 212 5.63 -20.37 0.09
N GLU A 213 5.96 -19.22 -0.48
CA GLU A 213 6.14 -17.97 0.26
C GLU A 213 4.86 -17.59 1.02
N ALA A 214 3.71 -17.60 0.34
CA ALA A 214 2.42 -17.33 0.98
C ALA A 214 2.09 -18.31 2.13
N ASN A 215 2.51 -19.58 2.04
CA ASN A 215 2.32 -20.55 3.12
C ASN A 215 3.22 -20.25 4.32
N ILE A 216 4.49 -19.89 4.05
CA ILE A 216 5.45 -19.50 5.08
C ILE A 216 4.95 -18.24 5.79
N ASP A 217 4.50 -17.23 5.05
CA ASP A 217 3.96 -15.99 5.61
C ASP A 217 2.73 -16.25 6.47
N ALA A 218 1.76 -17.04 5.99
CA ALA A 218 0.58 -17.39 6.78
C ALA A 218 0.94 -18.12 8.09
N ARG A 219 1.98 -18.97 8.05
CA ARG A 219 2.47 -19.67 9.24
C ARG A 219 3.19 -18.73 10.21
N ILE A 220 3.98 -17.78 9.69
CA ILE A 220 4.64 -16.74 10.49
C ILE A 220 3.58 -15.86 11.17
N THR A 221 2.59 -15.36 10.42
CA THR A 221 1.49 -14.55 10.98
C THR A 221 0.75 -15.30 12.08
N LYS A 222 0.54 -16.61 11.92
CA LYS A 222 -0.08 -17.43 12.98
C LYS A 222 0.81 -17.52 14.22
N LEU A 223 2.12 -17.68 14.05
CA LEU A 223 3.07 -17.71 15.17
C LEU A 223 3.15 -16.35 15.88
N GLU A 224 3.14 -15.24 15.13
CA GLU A 224 3.10 -13.89 15.66
C GLU A 224 1.81 -13.61 16.42
N GLN A 225 0.66 -14.06 15.90
CA GLN A 225 -0.61 -13.95 16.60
C GLN A 225 -0.63 -14.74 17.92
N MET A 226 0.03 -15.91 17.96
CA MET A 226 0.12 -16.73 19.16
C MET A 226 1.10 -16.16 20.20
N LEU A 227 2.21 -15.57 19.75
CA LEU A 227 3.23 -14.98 20.62
C LEU A 227 2.85 -13.56 21.08
N GLY A 228 2.00 -12.88 20.31
CA GLY A 228 1.74 -11.45 20.43
C GLY A 228 2.88 -10.64 19.83
N GLN A 229 2.57 -9.42 19.39
CA GLN A 229 3.61 -8.41 19.20
C GLN A 229 4.04 -7.98 20.60
N GLY A 230 5.27 -8.31 20.99
CA GLY A 230 5.81 -7.84 22.26
C GLY A 230 5.73 -6.32 22.30
N GLU A 231 5.26 -5.77 23.42
CA GLU A 231 5.34 -4.33 23.64
C GLU A 231 6.82 -3.92 23.53
N ALA A 232 7.07 -2.86 22.78
CA ALA A 232 8.41 -2.32 22.56
C ALA A 232 8.99 -1.89 23.91
N GLY A 233 9.74 -2.79 24.57
CA GLY A 233 10.29 -2.57 25.90
C GLY A 233 10.57 -3.85 26.69
N SER A 234 9.83 -4.94 26.45
CA SER A 234 10.13 -6.22 27.12
C SER A 234 11.17 -7.02 26.33
N SER A 235 12.44 -6.61 26.41
CA SER A 235 13.55 -7.35 25.79
C SER A 235 13.93 -8.65 26.53
N GLU A 236 13.12 -9.10 27.48
CA GLU A 236 13.34 -10.41 28.11
C GLU A 236 12.82 -11.52 27.17
N PRO A 237 13.64 -12.52 26.85
CA PRO A 237 13.19 -13.63 26.02
C PRO A 237 12.02 -14.35 26.71
N VAL A 238 10.94 -14.63 25.98
CA VAL A 238 9.71 -15.26 26.50
C VAL A 238 9.99 -16.55 27.27
N LEU A 239 11.05 -17.29 26.91
CA LEU A 239 11.50 -18.48 27.63
C LEU A 239 11.98 -18.18 29.05
N ASP A 240 12.63 -17.04 29.28
CA ASP A 240 13.12 -16.66 30.61
C ASP A 240 11.95 -16.17 31.48
N MET A 241 11.01 -15.42 30.90
CA MET A 241 9.74 -15.11 31.57
C MET A 241 8.98 -16.39 31.94
N LEU A 242 8.90 -17.36 31.03
CA LEU A 242 8.25 -18.65 31.28
C LEU A 242 8.99 -19.46 32.36
N SER A 243 10.32 -19.45 32.36
CA SER A 243 11.15 -20.06 33.40
C SER A 243 10.89 -19.41 34.76
N ASN A 244 10.82 -18.07 34.81
CA ASN A 244 10.50 -17.31 36.02
C ASN A 244 9.10 -17.64 36.54
N ILE A 245 8.08 -17.62 35.66
CA ILE A 245 6.71 -18.02 36.01
C ILE A 245 6.68 -19.47 36.49
N SER A 246 7.36 -20.38 35.79
CA SER A 246 7.46 -21.80 36.17
C SER A 246 8.06 -21.96 37.56
N SER A 247 9.15 -21.25 37.86
CA SER A 247 9.77 -21.28 39.19
C SER A 247 8.85 -20.74 40.29
N LYS A 248 8.08 -19.68 40.00
CA LYS A 248 7.09 -19.11 40.92
C LYS A 248 5.89 -20.05 41.11
N VAL A 249 5.44 -20.73 40.06
CA VAL A 249 4.39 -21.76 40.13
C VAL A 249 4.87 -22.95 40.95
N HIS A 250 6.13 -23.34 40.81
CA HIS A 250 6.72 -24.41 41.63
C HIS A 250 6.79 -24.03 43.12
N LEU A 251 6.96 -22.74 43.43
CA LEU A 251 6.85 -22.25 44.81
C LEU A 251 5.41 -22.31 45.36
N LEU A 252 4.41 -22.21 44.48
CA LEU A 252 2.98 -22.34 44.80
C LEU A 252 2.50 -23.79 44.87
N GLU A 253 3.39 -24.77 44.69
CA GLU A 253 3.06 -26.18 44.86
C GLU A 253 2.71 -26.46 46.34
N GLU A 254 1.65 -27.22 46.57
CA GLU A 254 1.06 -27.46 47.90
C GLU A 254 2.09 -27.98 48.91
N ASP A 255 2.97 -28.89 48.47
CA ASP A 255 4.08 -29.44 49.26
C ASP A 255 5.09 -28.37 49.72
N ASN A 256 5.30 -27.32 48.93
CA ASN A 256 6.22 -26.23 49.25
C ASN A 256 5.53 -25.19 50.13
N LEU A 257 4.23 -24.94 49.93
CA LEU A 257 3.40 -24.11 50.79
C LEU A 257 3.31 -24.66 52.22
N ASP A 258 3.13 -25.97 52.39
CA ASP A 258 3.10 -26.60 53.71
C ASP A 258 4.44 -26.49 54.44
N LYS A 259 5.55 -26.72 53.74
CA LYS A 259 6.90 -26.53 54.29
C LYS A 259 7.17 -25.06 54.65
N LEU A 260 6.71 -24.12 53.81
CA LEU A 260 6.85 -22.69 54.06
C LEU A 260 5.99 -22.26 55.26
N SER A 261 4.75 -22.73 55.34
CA SER A 261 3.83 -22.51 56.46
C SER A 261 4.42 -23.02 57.78
N ALA A 262 4.96 -24.24 57.79
CA ALA A 262 5.64 -24.80 58.96
C ALA A 262 6.86 -23.96 59.39
N ARG A 263 7.69 -23.51 58.44
CA ARG A 263 8.84 -22.62 58.73
C ARG A 263 8.41 -21.25 59.24
N LEU A 264 7.37 -20.66 58.66
CA LEU A 264 6.80 -19.39 59.11
C LEU A 264 6.23 -19.52 60.52
N GLN A 265 5.59 -20.64 60.85
CA GLN A 265 5.07 -20.90 62.18
C GLN A 265 6.19 -21.07 63.21
N ILE A 266 7.29 -21.75 62.84
CA ILE A 266 8.50 -21.81 63.68
C ILE A 266 9.11 -20.43 63.86
N LEU A 267 9.17 -19.61 62.81
CA LEU A 267 9.70 -18.25 62.86
C LEU A 267 8.83 -17.34 63.73
N LEU A 268 7.50 -17.47 63.66
CA LEU A 268 6.58 -16.76 64.54
C LEU A 268 6.85 -17.14 66.01
N GLN A 269 7.02 -18.42 66.30
CA GLN A 269 7.34 -18.89 67.64
C GLN A 269 8.69 -18.38 68.14
N THR A 270 9.72 -18.30 67.30
CA THR A 270 11.01 -17.72 67.70
C THR A 270 10.91 -16.21 67.91
N LEU A 271 10.14 -15.50 67.09
CA LEU A 271 9.90 -14.07 67.23
C LEU A 271 9.13 -13.77 68.53
N ASP A 272 8.14 -14.59 68.88
CA ASP A 272 7.44 -14.50 70.16
C ASP A 272 8.36 -14.77 71.35
N LYS A 273 9.27 -15.75 71.25
CA LYS A 273 10.29 -15.99 72.27
C LYS A 273 11.21 -14.79 72.43
N VAL A 274 11.69 -14.21 71.33
CA VAL A 274 12.53 -13.00 71.35
C VAL A 274 11.77 -11.83 71.96
N ARG A 275 10.51 -11.63 71.58
CA ARG A 275 9.63 -10.61 72.16
C ARG A 275 9.46 -10.78 73.67
N GLN A 276 9.25 -12.01 74.14
CA GLN A 276 9.17 -12.31 75.57
C GLN A 276 10.49 -12.02 76.29
N HIS A 277 11.63 -12.40 75.71
CA HIS A 277 12.95 -12.07 76.24
C HIS A 277 13.18 -10.56 76.36
N TYR A 278 12.80 -9.79 75.34
CA TYR A 278 12.87 -8.32 75.41
C TYR A 278 11.95 -7.72 76.46
N CYS A 279 10.74 -8.26 76.63
CA CYS A 279 9.82 -7.82 77.68
C CYS A 279 10.43 -8.04 79.08
N VAL A 280 10.98 -9.23 79.33
CA VAL A 280 11.64 -9.56 80.61
C VAL A 280 12.89 -8.70 80.85
N LEU A 281 13.70 -8.44 79.81
CA LEU A 281 14.86 -7.54 79.92
C LEU A 281 14.42 -6.11 80.24
N SER A 282 13.36 -5.60 79.60
CA SER A 282 12.83 -4.28 79.90
C SER A 282 12.28 -4.17 81.33
N GLU A 283 11.65 -5.23 81.85
CA GLU A 283 11.19 -5.28 83.24
C GLU A 283 12.34 -5.33 84.26
N LEU A 284 13.45 -5.99 83.92
CA LEU A 284 14.65 -6.03 84.76
C LEU A 284 15.38 -4.69 84.77
N ASP A 285 15.50 -4.02 83.62
CA ASP A 285 16.09 -2.67 83.53
C ASP A 285 15.27 -1.63 84.32
N VAL A 286 13.95 -1.72 84.30
CA VAL A 286 13.08 -0.85 85.12
C VAL A 286 13.27 -1.11 86.61
N LYS A 287 13.49 -2.37 87.03
CA LYS A 287 13.72 -2.72 88.44
C LYS A 287 15.09 -2.23 88.95
N VAL A 288 16.15 -2.35 88.14
CA VAL A 288 17.50 -1.88 88.51
C VAL A 288 17.56 -0.36 88.65
N ASN A 289 16.81 0.39 87.84
CA ASN A 289 16.72 1.85 87.95
C ASN A 289 15.82 2.34 89.11
N SER A 290 15.15 1.44 89.84
CA SER A 290 14.21 1.76 90.93
C SER A 290 14.69 1.34 92.33
N SER A 291 15.91 0.80 92.45
CA SER A 291 16.59 0.47 93.71
C SER A 291 17.78 1.39 93.95
#